data_AF-A0A6N9TRE3-F1
#
_entry.id   AF-A0A6N9TRE3-F1
#
_cell.length_a   1.000
_cell.length_b   1.000
_cell.length_c   1.000
_cell.angle_alpha   90.00
_cell.angle_beta   90.00
_cell.angle_gamma   90.00
#
_symmetry.space_group_name_H-M   'P 1'
#
loop_
_entity.id
_entity.type
_entity.pdbx_description
1 polymer ?
#
loop_
_entity_poly.entity_id
_entity_poly.type
_entity_poly.pdbx_seq_one_letter_code
_entity_poly.pdbx_strand_id
1 'polypeptide(L)'
;LGFGRDRFVPPAPLVREVAEATGAVPGQVLTVSTVTGSAARTAALLAAHPGAVAEAMEGFGVAEAAARLGVPVLELRAVSNAVGPRDRDAWRIGEALAALTGAFGKLVPVVEGWTHDRLDRHRAPHRD
;
A
#
# COMPACT_ATOMS: atom_id res chain seq x y z
N LEU A 1 19.86 11.80 7.40
CA LEU A 1 20.01 12.32 8.78
C LEU A 1 19.21 11.53 9.83
N GLY A 2 18.49 10.44 9.49
CA GLY A 2 18.00 9.46 10.47
C GLY A 2 16.88 9.93 11.42
N PHE A 3 16.55 11.21 11.43
CA PHE A 3 15.45 11.77 12.20
C PHE A 3 14.19 11.76 11.35
N GLY A 4 13.35 10.74 11.52
CA GLY A 4 12.06 10.64 10.86
C GLY A 4 11.57 9.21 10.76
N ARG A 5 10.24 9.05 10.70
CA ARG A 5 9.61 7.80 10.33
C ARG A 5 9.84 7.57 8.84
N ASP A 6 10.25 6.38 8.45
CA ASP A 6 10.45 5.97 7.05
C ASP A 6 9.46 4.88 6.61
N ARG A 7 8.62 4.41 7.54
CA ARG A 7 7.64 3.36 7.31
C ARG A 7 6.38 3.54 8.15
N PHE A 8 5.25 3.24 7.54
CA PHE A 8 3.97 3.01 8.21
C PHE A 8 3.60 1.52 8.15
N VAL A 9 3.08 1.00 9.25
CA VAL A 9 2.63 -0.39 9.35
C VAL A 9 1.14 -0.38 9.71
N PRO A 10 0.25 -0.78 8.80
CA PRO A 10 -1.16 -0.96 9.11
C PRO A 10 -1.36 -2.13 10.09
N PRO A 11 -2.52 -2.21 10.78
CA PRO A 11 -2.86 -3.37 11.59
C PRO A 11 -2.75 -4.68 10.77
N ALA A 12 -1.89 -5.60 11.20
CA ALA A 12 -1.64 -6.84 10.46
C ALA A 12 -2.90 -7.71 10.22
N PRO A 13 -3.85 -7.82 11.18
CA PRO A 13 -5.09 -8.56 10.92
C PRO A 13 -5.95 -7.89 9.84
N LEU A 14 -5.94 -6.55 9.74
CA LEU A 14 -6.71 -5.82 8.73
C LEU A 14 -6.17 -6.11 7.34
N VAL A 15 -4.84 -6.05 7.19
CA VAL A 15 -4.18 -6.41 5.92
C VAL A 15 -4.52 -7.84 5.50
N ARG A 16 -4.50 -8.79 6.46
CA ARG A 16 -4.83 -10.19 6.17
C ARG A 16 -6.26 -10.36 5.69
N GLU A 17 -7.23 -9.81 6.41
CA GLU A 17 -8.65 -9.94 6.06
C GLU A 17 -8.96 -9.25 4.72
N VAL A 18 -8.35 -8.08 4.45
CA VAL A 18 -8.47 -7.42 3.16
C VAL A 18 -7.84 -8.24 2.04
N ALA A 19 -6.65 -8.81 2.25
CA ALA A 19 -5.99 -9.66 1.25
C ALA A 19 -6.82 -10.93 0.95
N GLU A 20 -7.36 -11.59 1.98
CA GLU A 20 -8.23 -12.76 1.82
C GLU A 20 -9.52 -12.43 1.08
N ALA A 21 -10.17 -11.31 1.42
CA ALA A 21 -11.42 -10.91 0.76
C ALA A 21 -11.22 -10.49 -0.70
N THR A 22 -10.12 -9.80 -1.00
CA THR A 22 -9.89 -9.22 -2.33
C THR A 22 -9.08 -10.12 -3.26
N GLY A 23 -8.32 -11.07 -2.72
CA GLY A 23 -7.29 -11.83 -3.45
C GLY A 23 -6.01 -11.02 -3.70
N ALA A 24 -5.83 -9.88 -3.03
CA ALA A 24 -4.65 -9.04 -3.18
C ALA A 24 -3.41 -9.70 -2.55
N VAL A 25 -2.23 -9.38 -3.10
CA VAL A 25 -0.95 -9.79 -2.53
C VAL A 25 -0.54 -8.79 -1.44
N PRO A 26 -0.39 -9.21 -0.17
CA PRO A 26 0.10 -8.33 0.88
C PRO A 26 1.61 -8.12 0.73
N GLY A 27 2.08 -6.87 0.89
CA GLY A 27 3.52 -6.57 0.81
C GLY A 27 3.82 -5.09 1.00
N GLN A 28 5.11 -4.73 0.88
CA GLN A 28 5.51 -3.32 0.97
C GLN A 28 5.15 -2.57 -0.30
N VAL A 29 4.53 -1.39 -0.14
CA VAL A 29 4.38 -0.41 -1.21
C VAL A 29 5.41 0.70 -0.97
N LEU A 30 6.32 0.89 -1.92
CA LEU A 30 7.35 1.91 -1.81
C LEU A 30 6.79 3.25 -2.28
N THR A 31 6.76 4.26 -1.41
CA THR A 31 6.43 5.62 -1.84
C THR A 31 7.66 6.29 -2.44
N VAL A 32 7.55 6.72 -3.69
CA VAL A 32 8.62 7.37 -4.46
C VAL A 32 8.18 8.77 -4.87
N SER A 33 9.12 9.72 -4.95
CA SER A 33 8.81 11.08 -5.42
C SER A 33 8.63 11.15 -6.94
N THR A 34 9.17 10.17 -7.66
CA THR A 34 9.07 10.05 -9.12
C THR A 34 8.96 8.57 -9.47
N VAL A 35 8.07 8.23 -10.40
CA VAL A 35 7.94 6.87 -10.92
C VAL A 35 9.28 6.33 -11.43
N THR A 36 9.55 5.06 -11.14
CA THR A 36 10.76 4.38 -11.59
C THR A 36 10.63 4.07 -13.08
N GLY A 37 11.51 4.68 -13.88
CA GLY A 37 11.53 4.54 -15.35
C GLY A 37 12.73 3.77 -15.91
N SER A 38 13.55 3.14 -15.07
CA SER A 38 14.78 2.46 -15.52
C SER A 38 15.00 1.12 -14.81
N ALA A 39 15.59 0.16 -15.54
CA ALA A 39 15.88 -1.17 -15.00
C ALA A 39 16.88 -1.12 -13.84
N ALA A 40 17.89 -0.24 -13.93
CA ALA A 40 18.88 -0.06 -12.87
C ALA A 40 18.23 0.42 -11.56
N ARG A 41 17.27 1.36 -11.63
CA ARG A 41 16.56 1.83 -10.44
C ARG A 41 15.63 0.77 -9.87
N THR A 42 14.93 0.00 -10.72
CA THR A 42 14.13 -1.15 -10.28
C THR A 42 14.98 -2.16 -9.53
N ALA A 43 16.14 -2.54 -10.07
CA ALA A 43 17.06 -3.48 -9.43
C ALA A 43 17.57 -2.95 -8.07
N ALA A 44 17.93 -1.67 -7.99
CA ALA A 44 18.36 -1.05 -6.75
C ALA A 44 17.24 -1.04 -5.68
N LEU A 45 15.99 -0.79 -6.09
CA LEU A 45 14.84 -0.83 -5.19
C LEU A 45 14.56 -2.23 -4.67
N LEU A 46 14.58 -3.25 -5.55
CA LEU A 46 14.37 -4.65 -5.14
C LEU A 46 15.51 -5.17 -4.25
N ALA A 47 16.75 -4.75 -4.50
CA ALA A 47 17.87 -5.10 -3.62
C ALA A 47 17.71 -4.48 -2.22
N ALA A 48 17.27 -3.22 -2.15
CA ALA A 48 17.04 -2.54 -0.87
C ALA A 48 15.76 -3.00 -0.15
N HIS A 49 14.73 -3.41 -0.90
CA HIS A 49 13.42 -3.80 -0.40
C HIS A 49 12.92 -5.09 -1.08
N PRO A 50 13.46 -6.26 -0.72
CA PRO A 50 13.12 -7.52 -1.40
C PRO A 50 11.65 -7.94 -1.30
N GLY A 51 10.92 -7.42 -0.30
CA GLY A 51 9.48 -7.67 -0.09
C GLY A 51 8.56 -6.61 -0.70
N ALA A 52 9.09 -5.69 -1.51
CA ALA A 52 8.28 -4.70 -2.21
C ALA A 52 7.43 -5.37 -3.30
N VAL A 53 6.13 -5.09 -3.27
CA VAL A 53 5.16 -5.62 -4.26
C VAL A 53 4.69 -4.54 -5.23
N ALA A 54 4.86 -3.26 -4.88
CA ALA A 54 4.51 -2.13 -5.73
C ALA A 54 5.30 -0.87 -5.37
N GLU A 55 5.27 0.13 -6.25
CA GLU A 55 5.58 1.52 -5.93
C GLU A 55 4.34 2.41 -6.10
N ALA A 56 4.33 3.53 -5.39
CA ALA A 56 3.28 4.54 -5.35
C ALA A 56 3.90 5.92 -5.12
N MET A 57 3.13 7.00 -5.24
CA MET A 57 3.65 8.35 -4.97
C MET A 57 3.01 9.01 -3.74
N GLU A 58 1.82 8.55 -3.33
CA GLU A 58 0.99 9.24 -2.33
C GLU A 58 0.92 8.53 -0.98
N GLY A 59 1.16 7.21 -0.94
CA GLY A 59 0.86 6.35 0.21
C GLY A 59 1.46 6.84 1.53
N PHE A 60 2.74 7.21 1.53
CA PHE A 60 3.41 7.73 2.73
C PHE A 60 2.79 9.04 3.24
N GLY A 61 2.44 9.96 2.33
CA GLY A 61 1.82 11.24 2.69
C GLY A 61 0.44 11.06 3.32
N VAL A 62 -0.37 10.15 2.76
CA VAL A 62 -1.67 9.78 3.33
C VAL A 62 -1.49 9.16 4.71
N ALA A 63 -0.52 8.25 4.87
CA ALA A 63 -0.29 7.58 6.14
C ALA A 63 0.26 8.51 7.24
N GLU A 64 1.13 9.45 6.88
CA GLU A 64 1.60 10.51 7.79
C GLU A 64 0.44 11.41 8.26
N ALA A 65 -0.45 11.82 7.36
CA ALA A 65 -1.63 12.60 7.72
C ALA A 65 -2.58 11.82 8.64
N ALA A 66 -2.86 10.55 8.30
CA ALA A 66 -3.73 9.68 9.09
C ALA A 66 -3.17 9.47 10.51
N ALA A 67 -1.86 9.24 10.62
CA ALA A 67 -1.20 9.05 11.91
C ALA A 67 -1.27 10.28 12.82
N ARG A 68 -1.15 11.50 12.26
CA ARG A 68 -1.33 12.75 13.01
C ARG A 68 -2.74 12.92 13.56
N LEU A 69 -3.73 12.35 12.89
CA LEU A 69 -5.14 12.36 13.29
C LEU A 69 -5.52 11.12 14.12
N GLY A 70 -4.59 10.20 14.35
CA GLY A 70 -4.88 8.93 15.03
C GLY A 70 -5.80 7.99 14.26
N VAL A 71 -5.92 8.17 12.94
CA VAL A 71 -6.78 7.37 12.07
C VAL A 71 -5.97 6.21 11.48
N PRO A 72 -6.48 4.96 11.55
CA PRO A 72 -5.86 3.82 10.90
C PRO A 72 -5.92 3.97 9.37
N VAL A 73 -4.93 3.44 8.68
CA VAL A 73 -4.84 3.51 7.22
C VAL A 73 -4.26 2.22 6.67
N LEU A 74 -4.74 1.80 5.51
CA LEU A 74 -4.15 0.77 4.67
C LEU A 74 -4.16 1.27 3.22
N GLU A 75 -3.26 0.73 2.39
CA GLU A 75 -3.22 1.02 0.96
C GLU A 75 -3.56 -0.25 0.17
N LEU A 76 -4.50 -0.12 -0.77
CA LEU A 76 -4.86 -1.15 -1.73
C LEU A 76 -4.64 -0.59 -3.14
N ARG A 77 -3.86 -1.30 -3.97
CA ARG A 77 -3.58 -0.88 -5.35
C ARG A 77 -3.95 -1.97 -6.34
N ALA A 78 -4.59 -1.57 -7.43
CA ALA A 78 -4.62 -2.36 -8.66
C ALA A 78 -3.46 -1.92 -9.57
N VAL A 79 -2.76 -2.89 -10.14
CA VAL A 79 -1.52 -2.66 -10.88
C VAL A 79 -1.79 -2.80 -12.38
N SER A 80 -1.58 -1.72 -13.14
CA SER A 80 -1.75 -1.70 -14.60
C SER A 80 -0.52 -2.15 -15.37
N ASN A 81 0.66 -2.11 -14.75
CA ASN A 81 1.94 -2.41 -15.40
C ASN A 81 3.03 -2.68 -14.36
N ALA A 82 4.09 -3.36 -14.80
CA ALA A 82 5.28 -3.54 -13.98
C ALA A 82 6.07 -2.22 -13.82
N VAL A 83 6.84 -2.14 -12.73
CA VAL A 83 7.80 -1.08 -12.46
C VAL A 83 9.07 -1.29 -13.29
N GLY A 84 9.59 -0.26 -13.95
CA GLY A 84 10.79 -0.36 -14.77
C GLY A 84 10.78 0.56 -15.99
N PRO A 85 11.57 0.23 -17.04
CA PRO A 85 11.53 0.96 -18.30
C PRO A 85 10.11 1.17 -18.80
N ARG A 86 9.80 2.38 -19.26
CA ARG A 86 8.44 2.74 -19.64
C ARG A 86 8.03 2.05 -20.93
N ASP A 87 7.08 1.15 -20.83
CA ASP A 87 6.39 0.51 -21.94
C ASP A 87 4.89 0.77 -21.77
N ARG A 88 4.35 1.66 -22.62
CA ARG A 88 2.93 2.05 -22.55
C ARG A 88 2.02 1.03 -23.19
N ASP A 89 2.53 0.22 -24.11
CA ASP A 89 1.73 -0.76 -24.84
C ASP A 89 1.41 -1.96 -23.94
N ALA A 90 2.26 -2.22 -22.94
CA ALA A 90 2.01 -3.19 -21.89
C ALA A 90 0.99 -2.74 -20.81
N TRP A 91 0.45 -1.52 -20.89
CA TRP A 91 -0.43 -0.98 -19.86
C TRP A 91 -1.85 -1.53 -19.95
N ARG A 92 -2.26 -2.19 -18.87
CA ARG A 92 -3.57 -2.83 -18.72
C ARG A 92 -4.50 -2.01 -17.82
N ILE A 93 -4.70 -0.73 -18.17
CA ILE A 93 -5.44 0.22 -17.32
C ILE A 93 -6.88 -0.25 -17.09
N GLY A 94 -7.59 -0.64 -18.14
CA GLY A 94 -9.00 -1.06 -18.02
C GLY A 94 -9.18 -2.25 -17.08
N GLU A 95 -8.28 -3.23 -17.16
CA GLU A 95 -8.33 -4.42 -16.31
C GLU A 95 -7.92 -4.10 -14.86
N ALA A 96 -6.94 -3.20 -14.66
CA ALA A 96 -6.61 -2.73 -13.32
C ALA A 96 -7.79 -1.99 -12.67
N LEU A 97 -8.49 -1.13 -13.41
CA LEU A 97 -9.69 -0.46 -12.90
C LEU A 97 -10.82 -1.44 -12.60
N ALA A 98 -11.07 -2.41 -13.48
CA ALA A 98 -12.07 -3.46 -13.23
C ALA A 98 -11.74 -4.30 -12.00
N ALA A 99 -10.47 -4.68 -11.82
CA ALA A 99 -10.00 -5.38 -10.63
C ALA A 99 -10.18 -4.51 -9.38
N LEU A 100 -9.88 -3.22 -9.46
CA LEU A 100 -10.07 -2.28 -8.36
C LEU A 100 -11.55 -2.18 -7.96
N THR A 101 -12.45 -2.03 -8.93
CA THR A 101 -13.91 -2.02 -8.67
C THR A 101 -14.36 -3.28 -7.96
N GLY A 102 -13.94 -4.45 -8.44
CA GLY A 102 -14.27 -5.73 -7.79
C GLY A 102 -13.69 -5.85 -6.38
N ALA A 103 -12.48 -5.35 -6.15
CA ALA A 103 -11.85 -5.36 -4.84
C ALA A 103 -12.55 -4.41 -3.86
N PHE A 104 -12.96 -3.22 -4.28
CA PHE A 104 -13.70 -2.28 -3.44
C PHE A 104 -15.02 -2.87 -2.93
N GLY A 105 -15.78 -3.57 -3.78
CA GLY A 105 -17.02 -4.23 -3.36
C GLY A 105 -16.81 -5.27 -2.25
N LYS A 106 -15.65 -5.93 -2.22
CA LYS A 106 -15.29 -6.93 -1.19
C LYS A 106 -14.60 -6.32 0.03
N LEU A 107 -13.95 -5.16 -0.15
CA LEU A 107 -13.24 -4.42 0.90
C LEU A 107 -14.20 -3.77 1.89
N VAL A 108 -15.29 -3.17 1.41
CA VAL A 108 -16.21 -2.37 2.24
C VAL A 108 -16.73 -3.15 3.47
N PRO A 109 -17.28 -4.37 3.34
CA PRO A 109 -17.77 -5.11 4.50
C PRO A 109 -16.67 -5.44 5.52
N VAL A 110 -15.43 -5.67 5.05
CA VAL A 110 -14.29 -5.89 5.95
C VAL A 110 -14.03 -4.63 6.75
N VAL A 111 -13.87 -3.48 6.10
CA VAL A 111 -13.54 -2.22 6.77
C VAL A 111 -14.67 -1.76 7.70
N GLU A 112 -15.94 -1.93 7.32
CA GLU A 112 -17.10 -1.63 8.18
C GLU A 112 -17.14 -2.53 9.43
N GLY A 113 -16.65 -3.77 9.32
CA GLY A 113 -16.48 -4.68 10.45
C GLY A 113 -15.33 -4.33 11.39
N TRP A 114 -14.44 -3.41 11.00
CA TRP A 114 -13.35 -2.91 11.84
C TRP A 114 -13.82 -1.74 12.72
N THR A 115 -14.45 -2.10 13.84
CA THR A 115 -14.93 -1.15 14.86
C THR A 115 -13.80 -0.43 15.60
N HIS A 116 -14.12 0.70 16.25
CA HIS A 116 -13.19 1.49 17.08
C HIS A 116 -12.45 0.62 18.11
N ASP A 117 -13.14 -0.28 18.81
CA ASP A 117 -12.52 -1.19 19.79
C ASP A 117 -11.47 -2.12 19.16
N ARG A 118 -11.69 -2.54 17.92
CA ARG A 118 -10.73 -3.38 17.19
C ARG A 118 -9.52 -2.57 16.74
N LEU A 119 -9.72 -1.31 16.38
CA LEU A 119 -8.66 -0.38 16.01
C LEU A 119 -7.77 -0.02 17.20
N ASP A 120 -8.37 0.27 18.36
CA ASP A 120 -7.63 0.64 19.56
C ASP A 120 -6.75 -0.49 20.09
N ARG A 121 -7.23 -1.74 20.04
CA ARG A 121 -6.44 -2.94 20.40
C ARG A 121 -5.21 -3.16 19.52
N HIS A 122 -5.18 -2.60 18.32
CA HIS A 122 -4.12 -2.79 17.35
C HIS A 122 -3.34 -1.50 17.05
N ARG A 123 -3.59 -0.42 17.80
CA ARG A 123 -2.82 0.81 17.71
C ARG A 123 -1.43 0.55 18.30
N ALA A 124 -0.37 0.82 17.53
CA ALA A 124 0.98 0.78 18.07
C ALA A 124 1.11 1.84 19.20
N PRO A 125 1.80 1.55 20.31
CA PRO A 125 2.02 2.54 21.35
C PRO A 125 2.72 3.75 20.74
N HIS A 126 2.18 4.95 20.98
CA HIS A 126 2.85 6.20 20.65
C HIS A 126 4.24 6.16 21.30
N ARG A 127 5.29 6.12 20.48
CA ARG A 127 6.65 6.40 20.95
C ARG A 127 6.82 7.91 20.85
N ASP A 128 6.78 8.57 22.00
CA ASP A 128 7.23 9.95 22.21
C ASP A 128 8.73 10.08 21.89
#